data_AF-U2MW85-F1
#
_entry.id   AF-U2MW85-F1
#
_cell.length_a   1.000
_cell.length_b   1.000
_cell.length_c   1.000
_cell.angle_alpha   90.00
_cell.angle_beta   90.00
_cell.angle_gamma   90.00
#
_symmetry.space_group_name_H-M   'P 1'
#
loop_
_entity.id
_entity.type
_entity.pdbx_description
1 polymer ?
#
loop_
_entity_poly.entity_id
_entity_poly.type
_entity_poly.pdbx_seq_one_letter_code
_entity_poly.pdbx_strand_id
1 'polypeptide(L)'
;MRTEGTVELLSAMDAVLFPVTDSPMDMEAVRHFIDILGEQILTMGKGNIRELYLLRNMIEAWGREDANERCRTFADETGVFLMQTSLSHSRLYRPLLSEHRKEVCTLFPPRREVE
;
A
#
# COMPACT_ATOMS: atom_id res chain seq x y z
N MET A 1 7.30 17.92 6.49
CA MET A 1 7.66 16.61 7.10
C MET A 1 9.07 16.70 7.63
N ARG A 2 9.33 16.25 8.88
CA ARG A 2 10.71 16.11 9.38
C ARG A 2 11.33 14.90 8.67
N THR A 3 12.30 15.16 7.81
CA THR A 3 12.86 14.21 6.84
C THR A 3 13.89 13.25 7.45
N GLU A 4 14.56 13.63 8.54
CA GLU A 4 15.70 12.86 9.08
C GLU A 4 15.31 11.46 9.59
N GLY A 5 14.25 11.36 10.40
CA GLY A 5 13.80 10.07 10.95
C GLY A 5 13.16 9.15 9.90
N THR A 6 12.59 9.72 8.83
CA THR A 6 11.99 8.94 7.74
C THR A 6 13.06 8.24 6.91
N VAL A 7 14.16 8.94 6.60
CA VAL A 7 15.27 8.35 5.83
C VAL A 7 15.95 7.23 6.62
N GLU A 8 16.18 7.42 7.91
CA GLU A 8 16.80 6.40 8.76
C GLU A 8 15.93 5.13 8.85
N LEU A 9 14.61 5.29 8.98
CA LEU A 9 13.68 4.16 8.93
C LEU A 9 13.73 3.45 7.58
N LEU A 10 13.63 4.19 6.48
CA LEU A 10 13.64 3.63 5.12
C LEU A 10 14.96 2.92 4.80
N SER A 11 16.08 3.45 5.27
CA SER A 11 17.40 2.82 5.14
C SER A 11 17.49 1.44 5.79
N ALA A 12 16.74 1.21 6.87
CA ALA A 12 16.71 -0.06 7.59
C ALA A 12 15.71 -1.08 7.01
N MET A 13 14.86 -0.68 6.05
CA MET A 13 13.83 -1.55 5.48
C MET A 13 14.36 -2.34 4.29
N ASP A 14 13.98 -3.62 4.20
CA ASP A 14 14.24 -4.45 3.01
C ASP A 14 13.14 -4.28 1.94
N ALA A 15 11.92 -3.93 2.37
CA ALA A 15 10.77 -3.73 1.49
C ALA A 15 9.83 -2.64 2.01
N VAL A 16 9.16 -1.96 1.08
CA VAL A 16 8.14 -0.93 1.39
C VAL A 16 6.83 -1.32 0.71
N LEU A 17 5.71 -1.17 1.43
CA LEU A 17 4.38 -1.47 0.93
C LEU A 17 3.50 -0.22 0.93
N PHE A 18 2.91 0.09 -0.22
CA PHE A 18 2.03 1.23 -0.44
C PHE A 18 0.58 0.78 -0.54
N PRO A 19 -0.24 0.99 0.52
CA PRO A 19 -1.67 0.77 0.43
C PRO A 19 -2.32 1.91 -0.36
N VAL A 20 -2.90 1.61 -1.52
CA VAL A 20 -3.59 2.58 -2.37
C VAL A 20 -5.06 2.25 -2.50
N THR A 21 -5.91 3.27 -2.47
CA THR A 21 -7.33 3.15 -2.84
C THR A 21 -7.52 3.27 -4.35
N ASP A 22 -8.76 3.43 -4.82
CA ASP A 22 -9.06 3.77 -6.22
C ASP A 22 -8.84 5.26 -6.55
N SER A 23 -8.51 6.07 -5.53
CA SER A 23 -8.23 7.50 -5.64
C SER A 23 -7.00 7.77 -6.50
N PRO A 24 -7.11 8.59 -7.57
CA PRO A 24 -5.95 9.07 -8.32
C PRO A 24 -4.91 9.81 -7.46
N MET A 25 -5.36 10.47 -6.38
CA MET A 25 -4.45 11.21 -5.49
C MET A 25 -3.50 10.29 -4.73
N ASP A 26 -3.96 9.08 -4.36
CA ASP A 26 -3.12 8.10 -3.67
C ASP A 26 -1.97 7.65 -4.58
N MET A 27 -2.28 7.40 -5.86
CA MET A 27 -1.30 6.99 -6.86
C MET A 27 -0.25 8.07 -7.12
N GLU A 28 -0.69 9.33 -7.20
CA GLU A 28 0.23 10.47 -7.34
C GLU A 28 1.14 10.63 -6.13
N ALA A 29 0.60 10.47 -4.91
CA ALA A 29 1.39 10.51 -3.69
C ALA A 29 2.44 9.40 -3.65
N VAL A 30 2.10 8.19 -4.10
CA VAL A 30 3.04 7.08 -4.22
C VAL A 30 4.12 7.37 -5.25
N ARG A 31 3.77 7.93 -6.42
CA ARG A 31 4.74 8.34 -7.45
C ARG A 31 5.76 9.32 -6.89
N HIS A 32 5.28 10.40 -6.27
CA HIS A 32 6.14 11.40 -5.67
C HIS A 32 7.04 10.82 -4.56
N PHE A 33 6.54 9.85 -3.81
CA PHE A 33 7.34 9.16 -2.80
C PHE A 33 8.43 8.26 -3.42
N ILE A 34 8.12 7.58 -4.53
CA ILE A 34 9.09 6.78 -5.29
C ILE A 34 10.18 7.69 -5.88
N ASP A 35 9.80 8.85 -6.40
CA ASP A 35 10.77 9.82 -6.93
C ASP A 35 11.71 10.33 -5.83
N ILE A 36 11.17 10.70 -4.66
CA ILE A 36 11.99 11.07 -3.48
C ILE A 36 12.86 9.89 -3.03
N LEU A 37 12.33 8.68 -2.98
CA LEU A 37 13.09 7.48 -2.62
C LEU A 37 14.24 7.26 -3.60
N GLY A 38 13.98 7.37 -4.90
CA GLY A 38 14.99 7.26 -5.95
C GLY A 38 16.09 8.31 -5.75
N GLU A 39 15.71 9.56 -5.59
CA GLU A 39 16.66 10.67 -5.35
C GLU A 39 17.44 10.49 -4.04
N GLN A 40 16.81 10.07 -2.94
CA GLN A 40 17.50 10.00 -1.65
C GLN A 40 18.30 8.69 -1.47
N ILE A 41 17.87 7.59 -2.06
CA ILE A 41 18.56 6.28 -1.92
C ILE A 41 19.64 6.10 -2.98
N LEU A 42 19.38 6.42 -4.26
CA LEU A 42 20.39 6.27 -5.32
C LEU A 42 21.53 7.30 -5.17
N THR A 43 21.20 8.53 -4.80
CA THR A 43 22.20 9.62 -4.69
C THR A 43 22.95 9.61 -3.36
N MET A 44 22.38 9.02 -2.29
CA MET A 44 23.07 8.91 -0.99
C MET A 44 23.63 7.51 -0.68
N GLY A 45 23.33 6.48 -1.49
CA GLY A 45 23.90 5.13 -1.35
C GLY A 45 23.60 4.42 -0.03
N LYS A 46 22.53 4.83 0.67
CA LYS A 46 22.25 4.46 2.08
C LYS A 46 21.04 3.54 2.28
N GLY A 47 20.35 3.10 1.22
CA GLY A 47 19.14 2.29 1.35
C GLY A 47 19.39 0.81 1.10
N ASN A 48 18.83 -0.05 1.96
CA ASN A 48 18.82 -1.51 1.77
C ASN A 48 17.50 -2.02 1.15
N ILE A 49 16.64 -1.11 0.68
CA ILE A 49 15.35 -1.43 0.10
C ILE A 49 15.55 -2.18 -1.21
N ARG A 50 15.07 -3.42 -1.26
CA ARG A 50 15.18 -4.31 -2.42
C ARG A 50 13.94 -4.25 -3.29
N GLU A 51 12.78 -4.12 -2.64
CA GLU A 51 11.49 -4.30 -3.30
C GLU A 51 10.46 -3.28 -2.81
N LEU A 52 9.72 -2.73 -3.77
CA LEU A 52 8.58 -1.86 -3.52
C LEU A 52 7.31 -2.62 -3.91
N TYR A 53 6.28 -2.57 -3.07
CA TYR A 53 5.02 -3.28 -3.28
C TYR A 53 3.84 -2.32 -3.30
N LEU A 54 2.93 -2.52 -4.25
CA LEU A 54 1.65 -1.83 -4.32
C LEU A 54 0.54 -2.75 -3.81
N LEU A 55 -0.13 -2.36 -2.73
CA LEU A 55 -1.27 -3.06 -2.17
C LEU A 55 -2.55 -2.31 -2.49
N ARG A 56 -3.43 -2.97 -3.23
CA ARG A 56 -4.80 -2.52 -3.48
C ARG A 56 -5.62 -2.59 -2.19
N ASN A 57 -6.06 -1.45 -1.69
CA ASN A 57 -6.81 -1.31 -0.45
C ASN A 57 -8.18 -0.66 -0.69
N MET A 58 -9.18 -1.00 0.12
CA MET A 58 -10.53 -0.41 0.08
C MET A 58 -11.26 -0.48 -1.28
N ILE A 59 -10.89 -1.41 -2.18
CA ILE A 59 -11.52 -1.50 -3.51
C ILE A 59 -12.94 -2.07 -3.38
N GLU A 60 -13.93 -1.36 -3.94
CA GLU A 60 -15.29 -1.87 -4.09
C GLU A 60 -15.36 -2.95 -5.18
N ALA A 61 -16.23 -3.95 -5.00
CA ALA A 61 -16.32 -5.09 -5.90
C ALA A 61 -16.70 -4.70 -7.35
N TRP A 62 -17.42 -3.59 -7.54
CA TRP A 62 -17.84 -3.07 -8.84
C TRP A 62 -16.79 -2.21 -9.56
N GLY A 63 -15.81 -1.64 -8.84
CA GLY A 63 -14.73 -0.82 -9.43
C GLY A 63 -13.42 -1.59 -9.67
N ARG A 64 -13.47 -2.92 -9.58
CA ARG A 64 -12.27 -3.76 -9.49
C ARG A 64 -11.49 -3.87 -10.80
N GLU A 65 -12.15 -3.86 -11.97
CA GLU A 65 -11.46 -3.98 -13.26
C GLU A 65 -10.68 -2.70 -13.61
N ASP A 66 -11.34 -1.54 -13.59
CA ASP A 66 -10.69 -0.26 -13.90
C ASP A 66 -9.58 0.09 -12.90
N ALA A 67 -9.81 -0.13 -11.60
CA ALA A 67 -8.79 0.10 -10.58
C ALA A 67 -7.60 -0.88 -10.73
N ASN A 68 -7.85 -2.12 -11.16
CA ASN A 68 -6.78 -3.07 -11.43
C ASN A 68 -5.93 -2.67 -12.61
N GLU A 69 -6.55 -2.24 -13.71
CA GLU A 69 -5.82 -1.81 -14.89
C GLU A 69 -4.95 -0.60 -14.56
N ARG A 70 -5.51 0.41 -13.88
CA ARG A 70 -4.75 1.59 -13.41
C ARG A 70 -3.59 1.22 -12.50
N CYS A 71 -3.79 0.29 -11.56
CA CYS A 71 -2.70 -0.17 -10.68
C CYS A 71 -1.63 -0.95 -11.45
N ARG A 72 -2.00 -1.73 -12.47
CA ARG A 72 -1.06 -2.44 -13.32
C ARG A 72 -0.22 -1.47 -14.15
N THR A 73 -0.85 -0.54 -14.85
CA THR A 73 -0.15 0.49 -15.63
C THR A 73 0.82 1.28 -14.75
N PHE A 74 0.39 1.67 -13.55
CA PHE A 74 1.27 2.37 -12.61
C PHE A 74 2.46 1.53 -12.15
N ALA A 75 2.22 0.25 -11.83
CA ALA A 75 3.27 -0.69 -11.45
C ALA A 75 4.30 -0.86 -12.57
N ASP A 76 3.84 -0.98 -13.81
CA ASP A 76 4.70 -1.09 -14.99
C ASP A 76 5.51 0.20 -15.24
N GLU A 77 4.93 1.37 -15.01
CA GLU A 77 5.60 2.67 -15.16
C GLU A 77 6.66 2.95 -14.07
N THR A 78 6.39 2.53 -12.83
CA THR A 78 7.21 2.87 -11.66
C THR A 78 8.16 1.75 -11.23
N GLY A 79 8.02 0.55 -11.78
CA GLY A 79 8.80 -0.63 -11.42
C GLY A 79 8.41 -1.25 -10.06
N VAL A 80 7.26 -0.86 -9.50
CA VAL A 80 6.74 -1.38 -8.23
C VAL A 80 6.00 -2.70 -8.46
N PHE A 81 6.14 -3.67 -7.55
CA PHE A 81 5.44 -4.94 -7.65
C PHE A 81 3.97 -4.80 -7.19
N LEU A 82 3.02 -4.99 -8.10
CA LEU A 82 1.60 -5.10 -7.75
C LEU A 82 1.31 -6.43 -7.05
N MET A 83 0.80 -6.37 -5.81
CA MET A 83 0.39 -7.57 -5.09
C MET A 83 -0.82 -8.25 -5.72
N GLN A 84 -0.83 -9.58 -5.74
CA GLN A 84 -1.96 -10.39 -6.24
C GLN A 84 -3.20 -10.27 -5.35
N THR A 85 -3.00 -10.05 -4.05
CA THR A 85 -4.07 -9.86 -3.07
C THR A 85 -4.55 -8.41 -3.03
N SER A 86 -5.83 -8.22 -2.68
CA SER A 86 -6.39 -6.91 -2.39
C SER A 86 -7.17 -6.93 -1.07
N LEU A 87 -7.18 -5.80 -0.37
CA LEU A 87 -8.02 -5.58 0.79
C LEU A 87 -9.32 -4.91 0.33
N SER A 88 -10.45 -5.55 0.64
CA SER A 88 -11.78 -5.05 0.26
C SER A 88 -12.27 -3.97 1.23
N HIS A 89 -13.18 -3.11 0.77
CA HIS A 89 -13.75 -2.02 1.56
C HIS A 89 -14.31 -2.52 2.90
N SER A 90 -13.72 -2.06 4.01
CA SER A 90 -13.96 -2.65 5.32
C SER A 90 -14.80 -1.75 6.24
N ARG A 91 -16.12 -1.81 6.03
CA ARG A 91 -17.03 -1.67 7.18
C ARG A 91 -16.85 -2.83 8.19
N LEU A 92 -16.15 -3.88 7.75
CA LEU A 92 -15.89 -5.13 8.45
C LEU A 92 -14.66 -5.11 9.38
N TYR A 93 -13.59 -4.38 9.05
CA TYR A 93 -12.41 -4.28 9.94
C TYR A 93 -12.57 -3.15 10.97
N ARG A 94 -13.38 -2.13 10.67
CA ARG A 94 -13.61 -0.98 11.59
C ARG A 94 -14.09 -1.40 12.99
N PRO A 95 -15.07 -2.34 13.14
CA PRO A 95 -15.50 -2.83 14.45
C PRO A 95 -14.48 -3.76 15.12
N LEU A 96 -13.58 -4.36 14.35
CA LEU A 96 -12.51 -5.22 14.88
C LEU A 96 -11.35 -4.39 15.48
N LEU A 97 -11.24 -3.12 15.09
CA LEU A 97 -10.28 -2.16 15.65
C LEU A 97 -10.80 -1.48 16.94
N SER A 98 -12.09 -1.63 17.29
CA SER A 98 -12.65 -1.13 18.55
C SER A 98 -12.23 -2.00 19.75
N GLU A 99 -11.24 -1.48 20.48
CA GLU A 99 -10.79 -1.69 21.87
C GLU A 99 -10.54 -3.10 22.45
N HIS A 100 -11.01 -4.23 21.90
CA HIS A 100 -10.91 -5.51 22.63
C HIS A 100 -10.47 -6.74 21.84
N ARG A 101 -10.05 -6.61 20.57
CA ARG A 101 -9.50 -7.74 19.81
C ARG A 101 -8.14 -7.38 19.22
N LYS A 102 -7.07 -7.90 19.84
CA LYS A 102 -5.67 -7.65 19.46
C LYS A 102 -5.25 -8.29 18.12
N GLU A 103 -6.13 -9.05 17.48
CA GLU A 103 -5.78 -9.86 16.31
C GLU A 103 -6.87 -9.74 15.24
N VAL A 104 -6.64 -8.85 14.27
CA VAL A 104 -7.47 -8.75 13.06
C VAL A 104 -6.76 -9.53 11.96
N CYS A 105 -7.24 -10.75 11.69
CA CYS A 105 -6.69 -11.57 10.62
C CYS A 105 -7.32 -11.18 9.28
N THR A 106 -6.52 -10.60 8.38
CA THR A 106 -6.96 -10.24 7.02
C THR A 106 -7.08 -11.44 6.08
N LEU A 107 -6.57 -12.62 6.47
CA LEU A 107 -6.70 -13.87 5.71
C LEU A 107 -8.15 -14.41 5.74
N PHE A 108 -8.88 -14.11 6.80
CA PHE A 108 -10.27 -14.51 6.97
C PHE A 108 -11.12 -13.26 7.20
N PRO A 109 -11.60 -12.59 6.12
CA PRO A 109 -12.51 -11.48 6.28
C PRO A 109 -13.72 -11.95 7.11
N PRO A 110 -14.20 -11.15 8.07
CA PRO A 110 -15.30 -11.57 8.92
C PRO A 110 -16.51 -11.91 8.04
N ARG A 111 -17.08 -13.09 8.29
CA ARG A 111 -18.25 -13.58 7.55
C ARG A 111 -19.41 -12.60 7.78
N ARG A 112 -20.14 -12.25 6.72
CA ARG A 112 -21.46 -11.63 6.87
C ARG A 112 -22.34 -12.65 7.58
N GLU A 113 -22.74 -12.38 8.81
CA GLU A 113 -23.91 -13.03 9.38
C GLU A 113 -25.09 -12.62 8.50
N VAL A 114 -25.66 -13.60 7.80
CA VAL A 114 -26.89 -13.43 7.02
C VAL A 114 -28.02 -13.54 8.03
N GLU A 115 -28.68 -12.42 8.33
CA GLU A 115 -30.04 -12.37 8.89
C GLU A 115 -31.05 -12.63 7.77
#